data_AF-A0A945X654-F1
#
_entry.id   AF-A0A945X654-F1
#
_cell.length_a   1.000
_cell.length_b   1.000
_cell.length_c   1.000
_cell.angle_alpha   90.00
_cell.angle_beta   90.00
_cell.angle_gamma   90.00
#
_symmetry.space_group_name_H-M   'P 1'
#
loop_
_entity.id
_entity.type
_entity.pdbx_description
1 polymer ?
#
loop_
_entity_poly.entity_id
_entity_poly.type
_entity_poly.pdbx_seq_one_letter_code
_entity_poly.pdbx_strand_id
1 'polypeptide(L)' 'MIATLTSKGQVTLPKSVRDKLELQAGDRLDFVVTDDGLLEVVPLKQPASKLRGILPKPSKSVTIEEMNMAIEKGARK' A
#
# COMPACT_ATOMS: atom_id res chain seq x y z
N MET A 1 2.48 -0.22 23.70
CA MET A 1 3.57 0.62 23.13
C MET A 1 3.12 2.07 23.17
N ILE A 2 4.02 3.00 23.45
CA ILE A 2 3.72 4.43 23.58
C ILE A 2 4.58 5.18 22.56
N ALA A 3 4.00 6.18 21.88
CA ALA A 3 4.72 7.10 21.02
C ALA A 3 4.43 8.53 21.49
N THR A 4 5.42 9.41 21.39
CA THR A 4 5.29 10.81 21.81
C THR A 4 5.01 11.69 20.61
N LEU A 5 4.00 12.55 20.73
CA LEU A 5 3.75 13.62 19.77
C LEU A 5 4.78 14.73 19.98
N THR A 6 5.53 15.08 18.93
CA THR A 6 6.47 16.20 18.99
C THR A 6 5.72 17.53 19.00
N SER A 7 6.40 18.62 19.36
CA SER A 7 5.84 19.99 19.28
C SER A 7 5.43 20.40 17.86
N LYS A 8 5.95 19.71 16.85
CA LYS A 8 5.60 19.91 15.43
C LYS A 8 4.45 19.01 14.96
N GLY A 9 3.80 18.28 15.87
CA GLY A 9 2.69 17.39 15.54
C GLY A 9 3.11 16.08 14.86
N GLN A 10 4.37 15.66 15.00
CA GLN A 10 4.84 14.40 14.40
C GLN A 10 4.79 13.26 15.43
N VAL A 11 4.37 12.08 15.00
CA VAL A 11 4.45 10.83 15.80
C VAL A 11 5.52 9.93 15.20
N THR A 12 6.45 9.47 16.02
CA THR A 12 7.48 8.51 15.58
C THR A 12 7.00 7.09 15.78
N LEU A 13 6.96 6.30 14.70
CA LEU A 13 6.64 4.87 14.75
C LEU A 13 7.80 4.08 15.36
N PRO A 14 7.57 3.35 16.48
CA PRO A 14 8.58 2.47 17.07
C PRO A 14 9.07 1.44 16.06
N LYS A 15 10.34 1.03 16.17
CA LYS A 15 10.96 0.08 15.24
C LYS A 15 10.14 -1.22 15.12
N SER A 16 9.68 -1.76 16.24
CA SER A 16 8.85 -2.97 16.28
C SER A 16 7.56 -2.89 15.46
N VAL A 17 6.94 -1.71 15.37
CA VAL A 17 5.73 -1.50 14.55
C VAL A 17 6.09 -1.47 13.07
N ARG A 18 7.18 -0.78 12.71
CA ARG A 18 7.69 -0.74 11.33
C ARG A 18 8.05 -2.13 10.83
N ASP A 19 8.76 -2.91 11.64
CA ASP A 19 9.19 -4.26 11.28
C ASP A 19 7.97 -5.20 11.10
N LYS A 20 6.97 -5.10 11.97
CA LYS A 20 5.75 -5.94 11.90
C LYS A 20 4.85 -5.61 10.71
N LEU A 21 4.84 -4.35 10.27
CA LEU A 21 4.02 -3.87 9.14
C LEU A 21 4.84 -3.72 7.85
N GLU A 22 6.11 -4.15 7.85
CA GLU A 22 7.05 -4.05 6.73
C GLU A 22 7.17 -2.63 6.13
N LEU A 23 7.04 -1.61 6.99
CA LEU A 23 7.04 -0.21 6.56
C LEU A 23 8.46 0.31 6.30
N GLN A 24 8.62 1.03 5.20
CA GLN A 24 9.84 1.70 4.80
C GLN A 24 9.68 3.21 4.71
N ALA A 25 10.81 3.93 4.66
CA ALA A 25 10.79 5.36 4.45
C ALA A 25 10.13 5.70 3.10
N GLY A 26 9.13 6.58 3.13
CA GLY A 26 8.35 6.96 1.95
C GLY A 26 7.04 6.19 1.76
N ASP A 27 6.77 5.17 2.57
CA ASP A 27 5.44 4.57 2.63
C ASP A 27 4.43 5.57 3.20
N ARG A 28 3.21 5.49 2.67
CA ARG A 28 2.11 6.34 3.10
C ARG A 28 1.20 5.55 4.02
N LEU A 29 0.75 6.21 5.08
CA LEU A 29 -0.20 5.67 6.04
C LEU A 29 -1.46 6.51 5.96
N ASP A 30 -2.60 5.84 5.96
CA ASP A 30 -3.89 6.47 6.15
C ASP A 30 -4.24 6.46 7.64
N PHE A 31 -4.74 7.60 8.13
CA PHE A 31 -5.11 7.78 9.52
C PHE A 31 -6.62 7.97 9.57
N VAL A 32 -7.31 6.98 10.11
CA VAL A 32 -8.76 6.99 10.23
C VAL A 32 -9.10 7.20 11.69
N VAL A 33 -9.88 8.24 12.00
CA VAL A 33 -10.46 8.43 13.32
C VAL A 33 -11.88 7.90 13.25
N THR A 34 -12.14 6.84 14.01
CA THR A 34 -13.47 6.24 14.14
C THR A 34 -14.34 7.06 15.09
N ASP A 35 -15.66 6.86 15.05
CA ASP A 35 -16.62 7.64 15.85
C ASP A 35 -16.43 7.45 17.38
N ASP A 36 -15.85 6.34 17.80
CA ASP A 36 -15.48 6.05 19.20
C ASP A 36 -14.12 6.65 19.61
N GLY A 37 -13.49 7.41 18.71
CA GLY A 37 -12.24 8.13 18.98
C GLY A 37 -10.99 7.26 18.88
N LEU A 38 -11.07 6.07 18.30
CA LEU A 38 -9.89 5.27 17.99
C LEU A 38 -9.19 5.83 16.75
N LEU A 39 -7.86 5.83 16.79
CA LEU A 39 -7.02 6.16 15.66
C LEU A 39 -6.52 4.87 15.02
N GLU A 40 -7.09 4.51 13.88
CA GLU A 40 -6.62 3.41 13.06
C GLU A 40 -5.58 3.92 12.04
N VAL A 41 -4.49 3.17 11.89
CA VAL A 41 -3.41 3.51 10.96
C VAL A 41 -3.22 2.37 9.98
N VAL A 42 -3.49 2.65 8.71
CA VAL A 42 -3.51 1.63 7.65
C VAL A 42 -2.42 1.93 6.61
N PRO A 43 -1.55 0.97 6.25
CA PRO A 43 -0.62 1.15 5.14
C PRO A 43 -1.36 1.34 3.83
N LEU A 44 -1.14 2.46 3.15
CA LEU A 44 -1.65 2.66 1.80
C LEU A 44 -0.84 1.81 0.84
N LYS A 45 -1.48 0.79 0.25
CA LYS A 45 -0.88 0.02 -0.84
C LYS A 45 -0.42 0.98 -1.94
N GLN A 46 0.84 0.84 -2.36
CA GLN A 46 1.41 1.74 -3.36
C GLN A 46 0.56 1.72 -4.63
N PRO A 47 0.35 2.88 -5.28
CA PRO A 47 -0.51 2.95 -6.44
C PRO A 47 0.05 2.08 -7.56
N ALA A 48 -0.83 1.39 -8.30
CA ALA A 48 -0.44 0.56 -9.44
C ALA A 48 0.37 1.35 -10.50
N SER A 49 0.28 2.68 -10.51
CA SER A 49 1.10 3.56 -11.34
C SER A 49 2.60 3.44 -11.08
N LYS A 50 3.03 3.08 -9.86
CA LYS A 50 4.44 2.76 -9.58
C LYS A 50 4.91 1.46 -10.23
N LEU A 51 4.00 0.59 -10.67
CA LEU A 51 4.32 -0.61 -11.44
C LEU A 51 4.55 -0.32 -12.93
N ARG A 52 4.29 0.92 -13.38
CA ARG A 52 4.44 1.31 -14.79
C ARG A 52 5.89 1.16 -15.22
N GLY A 53 6.12 0.36 -16.25
CA GLY A 53 7.45 0.15 -16.85
C GLY A 53 8.32 -0.91 -16.17
N ILE A 54 7.83 -1.60 -15.13
CA ILE A 54 8.57 -2.69 -14.49
C ILE A 54 8.61 -3.95 -15.37
N LEU A 55 7.58 -4.17 -16.20
CA LEU A 55 7.49 -5.36 -17.04
C LEU A 55 8.25 -5.17 -18.37
N PRO A 56 9.00 -6.19 -18.83
CA PRO A 56 9.65 -6.16 -20.13
C PRO A 56 8.61 -6.18 -21.26
N LYS A 57 9.05 -5.84 -22.48
CA LYS A 57 8.19 -5.90 -23.66
C LYS A 57 7.64 -7.32 -23.83
N PRO A 58 6.32 -7.51 -24.01
CA PRO A 58 5.73 -8.83 -24.18
C PRO A 58 6.24 -9.48 -25.48
N SER A 59 6.49 -10.79 -25.42
CA SER A 59 6.97 -11.58 -26.56
C SER A 59 5.90 -11.86 -27.61
N LYS A 60 4.62 -11.71 -27.26
CA LYS A 60 3.47 -11.91 -28.14
C LYS A 60 2.44 -10.80 -27.89
N SER A 61 1.84 -10.31 -28.97
CA SER A 61 0.63 -9.50 -28.89
C SER A 61 -0.58 -10.41 -28.64
N VAL A 62 -1.49 -9.95 -27.80
CA VAL A 62 -2.77 -10.62 -27.53
C VAL A 62 -3.92 -9.69 -27.88
N THR A 63 -5.08 -10.26 -28.16
CA THR A 63 -6.34 -9.53 -28.35
C THR A 63 -6.85 -8.95 -27.03
N ILE A 64 -7.77 -7.98 -27.10
CA ILE A 64 -8.41 -7.40 -25.91
C ILE A 64 -9.25 -8.46 -25.20
N GLU A 65 -9.90 -9.35 -25.95
CA GLU A 65 -10.66 -10.48 -25.41
C GLU A 65 -9.79 -11.42 -24.59
N GLU A 66 -8.62 -11.81 -25.10
CA GLU A 66 -7.66 -12.65 -24.36
C GLU A 66 -7.13 -11.96 -23.11
N MET A 67 -6.91 -10.64 -23.18
CA MET A 67 -6.49 -9.84 -22.03
C MET A 67 -7.55 -9.82 -20.93
N ASN A 68 -8.81 -9.57 -21.29
CA ASN A 68 -9.91 -9.52 -20.34
C ASN A 68 -10.14 -10.89 -19.66
N MET A 69 -10.08 -11.99 -20.42
CA MET A 69 -10.15 -13.34 -19.85
C MET A 69 -9.04 -13.61 -18.83
N ALA A 70 -7.82 -13.15 -19.10
CA ALA A 70 -6.69 -13.30 -18.17
C ALA A 70 -6.86 -12.46 -16.89
N ILE A 71 -7.36 -11.22 -17.00
CA ILE A 71 -7.67 -10.35 -15.85
C ILE A 71 -8.72 -11.00 -14.96
N GLU A 72 -9.83 -11.50 -15.54
CA GLU A 72 -10.88 -12.18 -14.78
C GLU A 72 -10.38 -13.42 -14.06
N LYS A 73 -9.54 -14.24 -14.73
CA LYS A 73 -8.94 -15.42 -14.12
C LYS A 73 -7.99 -15.08 -12.98
N GLY A 74 -7.23 -13.99 -13.11
CA GLY A 74 -6.30 -13.50 -12.09
C GLY A 74 -7.00 -12.90 -10.88
N ALA A 75 -8.11 -12.18 -11.08
CA ALA A 75 -8.86 -11.51 -10.01
C ALA A 75 -9.64 -12.48 -9.08
N ARG A 76 -9.89 -13.71 -9.53
CA ARG A 76 -10.55 -14.76 -8.72
C ARG A 76 -9.60 -15.53 -7.79
N LYS A 77 -8.29 -15.25 -7.86
CA LYS A 77 -7.25 -15.92 -7.08
C LYS A 77 -6.81 -15.04 -5.92
#